data_AF-A0A7S8A7V1-F1
#
_entry.id   AF-A0A7S8A7V1-F1
#
_cell.length_a   1.000
_cell.length_b   1.000
_cell.length_c   1.000
_cell.angle_alpha   90.00
_cell.angle_beta   90.00
_cell.angle_gamma   90.00
#
_symmetry.space_group_name_H-M   'P 1'
#
loop_
_entity.id
_entity.type
_entity.pdbx_description
1 polymer ?
#
loop_
_entity_poly.entity_id
_entity_poly.type
_entity_poly.pdbx_seq_one_letter_code
_entity_poly.pdbx_strand_id
1 'polypeptide(L)'
;METIQAYLERKHEELRLLNGCLRHRLDLARPRSVDDVVTSKFQLTAALRAEHELHEWKATETAWSHTAAPASGPFEFSYDYQRADLTVRGPSFYELDSGSASTAIYTASGMAAISAVLLASAQIVAKADILVLPGSYGETQELIRGLVPHLRLRALDLPLRDALAPADSPRILLLDSCSVAGALEAVLRCDGSGLDLLIFDTTCFAGRSGRIRRVLSWARRSGIPLVLVRSHNKLDSLGAEYGRLGSAVFVQNNEHEPRTKFPWSRLSAETRNAVRLLGCAALPAHFPPFVGSAAYLALTKRRVAAILRNGRHMARHFAAKLPALAAELHFAHGLYVTLRGSRPLDEPSARQAAEDMSNDLRAEGFPIRHAGSFGFDFAATEWFHDATTDRYSVRVAVSDLPTELWGDLTAAIARWWQARQSTGDAG
;
A
#
# COMPACT_ATOMS: atom_id res chain seq x y z
N MET A 1 14.06 0.23 -23.97
CA MET A 1 14.25 -0.32 -22.60
C MET A 1 15.06 0.69 -21.80
N GLU A 2 14.91 0.75 -20.47
CA GLU A 2 15.71 1.67 -19.63
C GLU A 2 17.07 1.02 -19.35
N THR A 3 18.17 1.70 -19.71
CA THR A 3 19.54 1.26 -19.44
C THR A 3 19.92 1.52 -17.98
N ILE A 4 20.99 0.89 -17.49
CA ILE A 4 21.53 1.16 -16.14
C ILE A 4 21.87 2.65 -15.95
N GLN A 5 22.45 3.30 -16.97
CA GLN A 5 22.80 4.72 -16.91
C GLN A 5 21.56 5.62 -16.79
N ALA A 6 20.53 5.38 -17.61
CA ALA A 6 19.28 6.13 -17.55
C ALA A 6 18.54 5.93 -16.20
N TYR A 7 18.61 4.71 -15.64
CA TYR A 7 18.14 4.44 -14.29
C TYR A 7 18.91 5.26 -13.25
N LEU A 8 20.25 5.22 -13.25
CA LEU A 8 21.07 5.95 -12.27
C LEU A 8 20.87 7.47 -12.37
N GLU A 9 20.68 8.01 -13.57
CA GLU A 9 20.33 9.43 -13.77
C GLU A 9 18.97 9.77 -13.16
N ARG A 10 17.95 8.95 -13.41
CA ARG A 10 16.64 9.08 -12.76
C ARG A 10 16.75 9.01 -11.24
N LYS A 11 17.56 8.10 -10.72
CA LYS A 11 17.79 7.97 -9.27
C LYS A 11 18.53 9.16 -8.70
N HIS A 12 19.44 9.75 -9.44
CA HIS A 12 20.08 10.99 -9.03
C HIS A 12 19.10 12.17 -8.99
N GLU A 13 18.12 12.24 -9.90
CA GLU A 13 17.00 13.20 -9.79
C GLU A 13 16.16 12.97 -8.53
N GLU A 14 15.84 11.70 -8.19
CA GLU A 14 15.15 11.35 -6.94
C GLU A 14 15.97 11.78 -5.70
N LEU A 15 17.28 11.52 -5.68
CA LEU A 15 18.18 11.96 -4.59
C LEU A 15 18.25 13.48 -4.47
N ARG A 16 18.33 14.21 -5.59
CA ARG A 16 18.32 15.68 -5.60
C ARG A 16 17.01 16.25 -5.08
N LEU A 17 15.87 15.62 -5.38
CA LEU A 17 14.58 16.02 -4.82
C LEU A 17 14.58 15.88 -3.30
N LEU A 18 14.99 14.73 -2.77
CA LEU A 18 15.06 14.48 -1.32
C LEU A 18 16.03 15.45 -0.63
N ASN A 19 17.24 15.61 -1.17
CA ASN A 19 18.25 16.52 -0.62
C ASN A 19 17.83 18.00 -0.74
N GLY A 20 17.05 18.33 -1.75
CA GLY A 20 16.47 19.67 -1.91
C GLY A 20 15.50 20.06 -0.80
N CYS A 21 14.95 19.08 -0.06
CA CYS A 21 14.08 19.31 1.10
C CYS A 21 14.85 19.56 2.41
N LEU A 22 16.17 19.30 2.47
CA LEU A 22 17.00 19.61 3.63
C LEU A 22 17.37 21.10 3.64
N ARG A 23 17.39 21.73 4.82
CA ARG A 23 17.97 23.07 5.01
C ARG A 23 19.47 23.06 4.77
N HIS A 24 20.14 22.06 5.33
CA HIS A 24 21.56 21.82 5.13
C HIS A 24 21.76 20.65 4.19
N ARG A 25 21.80 20.96 2.90
CA ARG A 25 21.99 19.97 1.83
C ARG A 25 23.28 19.19 2.06
N LEU A 26 23.18 17.87 1.93
CA LEU A 26 24.33 16.98 1.94
C LEU A 26 25.05 17.05 0.59
N ASP A 27 26.36 16.83 0.61
CA ASP A 27 27.14 16.64 -0.62
C ASP A 27 26.75 15.29 -1.25
N LEU A 28 26.14 15.35 -2.44
CA LEU A 28 25.62 14.18 -3.12
C LEU A 28 26.49 13.83 -4.32
N ALA A 29 27.24 12.73 -4.17
CA ALA A 29 27.84 12.07 -5.31
C ALA A 29 26.76 11.53 -6.26
N ARG A 30 27.09 11.45 -7.56
CA ARG A 30 26.26 10.69 -8.50
C ARG A 30 26.34 9.20 -8.14
N PRO A 31 25.20 8.50 -7.98
CA PRO A 31 25.20 7.08 -7.67
C PRO A 31 25.81 6.29 -8.83
N ARG A 32 26.66 5.31 -8.51
CA ARG A 32 27.33 4.43 -9.48
C ARG A 32 26.70 3.03 -9.49
N SER A 33 25.93 2.69 -8.46
CA SER A 33 25.27 1.40 -8.30
C SER A 33 23.85 1.55 -7.72
N VAL A 34 23.08 0.45 -7.72
CA VAL A 34 21.77 0.39 -7.03
C VAL A 34 21.97 0.52 -5.51
N ASP A 35 23.01 -0.07 -4.94
CA ASP A 35 23.28 0.02 -3.50
C ASP A 35 23.65 1.44 -3.07
N ASP A 36 24.34 2.21 -3.91
CA ASP A 36 24.59 3.64 -3.67
C ASP A 36 23.28 4.42 -3.58
N VAL A 37 22.33 4.12 -4.48
CA VAL A 37 20.99 4.74 -4.49
C VAL A 37 20.26 4.42 -3.20
N VAL A 38 20.19 3.14 -2.82
CA VAL A 38 19.51 2.68 -1.60
C VAL A 38 20.12 3.35 -0.38
N THR A 39 21.45 3.29 -0.24
CA THR A 39 22.17 3.87 0.90
C THR A 39 21.93 5.38 1.00
N SER A 40 22.11 6.09 -0.11
CA SER A 40 21.93 7.55 -0.15
C SER A 40 20.50 7.96 0.19
N LYS A 41 19.49 7.22 -0.29
CA LYS A 41 18.09 7.52 0.05
C LYS A 41 17.79 7.29 1.51
N PHE A 42 18.25 6.18 2.10
CA PHE A 42 18.02 5.92 3.53
C PHE A 42 18.71 6.95 4.41
N GLN A 43 19.92 7.40 4.04
CA GLN A 43 20.61 8.49 4.72
C GLN A 43 19.84 9.82 4.60
N LEU A 44 19.38 10.18 3.40
CA LEU A 44 18.60 11.40 3.17
C LEU A 44 17.26 11.37 3.92
N THR A 45 16.52 10.26 3.91
CA THR A 45 15.25 10.17 4.66
C THR A 45 15.48 10.23 6.17
N ALA A 46 16.56 9.64 6.68
CA ALA A 46 16.94 9.78 8.09
C ALA A 46 17.31 11.23 8.44
N ALA A 47 18.10 11.90 7.60
CA ALA A 47 18.46 13.31 7.79
C ALA A 47 17.23 14.23 7.78
N LEU A 48 16.28 14.01 6.86
CA LEU A 48 15.04 14.79 6.77
C LEU A 48 14.20 14.66 8.04
N ARG A 49 14.05 13.44 8.58
CA ARG A 49 13.34 13.22 9.84
C ARG A 49 14.06 13.89 11.02
N ALA A 50 15.37 13.72 11.12
CA ALA A 50 16.17 14.31 12.19
C ALA A 50 16.10 15.85 12.15
N GLU A 51 16.16 16.47 10.97
CA GLU A 51 16.05 17.93 10.82
C GLU A 51 14.66 18.44 11.26
N HIS A 52 13.60 17.71 10.93
CA HIS A 52 12.24 18.05 11.37
C HIS A 52 12.12 17.99 12.90
N GLU A 53 12.59 16.91 13.53
CA GLU A 53 12.57 16.74 14.98
C GLU A 53 13.39 17.80 15.72
N LEU A 54 14.55 18.18 15.18
CA LEU A 54 15.40 19.22 15.77
C LEU A 54 14.77 20.62 15.67
N HIS A 55 14.04 20.90 14.58
CA HIS A 55 13.44 22.23 14.40
C HIS A 55 12.18 22.41 15.25
N GLU A 56 11.34 21.39 15.32
CA GLU A 56 10.06 21.42 16.03
C GLU A 56 10.19 20.86 17.45
N TRP A 57 11.35 20.98 18.09
CA TRP A 57 11.62 20.39 19.43
C TRP A 57 10.64 20.83 20.53
N LYS A 58 10.03 22.02 20.39
CA LYS A 58 9.00 22.55 21.31
C LYS A 58 7.64 21.87 21.13
N ALA A 59 7.45 21.24 19.99
CA ALA A 59 6.33 20.39 19.64
C ALA A 59 6.68 18.96 20.09
N THR A 60 6.78 18.78 21.41
CA THR A 60 7.04 17.47 22.00
C THR A 60 5.93 16.53 21.61
N GLU A 61 6.23 15.25 21.41
CA GLU A 61 5.20 14.35 20.92
C GLU A 61 3.93 14.36 21.82
N THR A 62 4.00 14.64 23.12
CA THR A 62 2.87 14.64 24.06
C THR A 62 2.15 15.98 24.26
N ALA A 63 2.75 17.11 23.89
CA ALA A 63 2.17 18.44 24.05
C ALA A 63 2.73 19.42 23.02
N TRP A 64 1.85 20.02 22.22
CA TRP A 64 2.19 20.98 21.16
C TRP A 64 1.55 22.32 21.55
N SER A 65 2.37 23.36 21.78
CA SER A 65 1.85 24.69 22.13
C SER A 65 1.04 25.26 20.97
N HIS A 66 -0.10 25.92 21.23
CA HIS A 66 -0.89 26.62 20.20
C HIS A 66 -0.11 27.69 19.41
N THR A 67 1.07 28.09 19.87
CA THR A 67 1.98 29.02 19.19
C THR A 67 2.87 28.37 18.12
N ALA A 68 2.91 27.03 18.05
CA ALA A 68 3.63 26.33 17.00
C ALA A 68 2.72 26.15 15.78
N ALA A 69 3.20 26.55 14.60
CA ALA A 69 2.57 26.28 13.31
C ALA A 69 3.43 25.25 12.55
N PRO A 70 3.49 24.00 13.03
CA PRO A 70 4.41 23.02 12.50
C PRO A 70 4.05 22.66 11.05
N ALA A 71 5.07 22.44 10.25
CA ALA A 71 4.93 22.03 8.87
C ALA A 71 5.99 20.99 8.48
N SER A 72 5.65 20.14 7.51
CA SER A 72 6.60 19.26 6.83
C SER A 72 6.43 19.44 5.33
N GLY A 73 7.33 20.23 4.72
CA GLY A 73 7.18 20.65 3.34
C GLY A 73 5.83 21.34 3.11
N PRO A 74 4.96 20.85 2.20
CA PRO A 74 3.67 21.46 1.91
C PRO A 74 2.53 21.02 2.85
N PHE A 75 2.82 20.25 3.90
CA PHE A 75 1.84 19.86 4.89
C PHE A 75 1.90 20.78 6.11
N GLU A 76 0.77 21.39 6.44
CA GLU A 76 0.57 22.20 7.64
C GLU A 76 -0.25 21.39 8.65
N PHE A 77 0.13 21.46 9.93
CA PHE A 77 -0.55 20.71 10.99
C PHE A 77 -1.18 21.65 12.02
N SER A 78 -2.37 21.28 12.49
CA SER A 78 -3.11 22.00 13.54
C SER A 78 -3.71 21.00 14.52
N TYR A 79 -3.80 21.43 15.79
CA TYR A 79 -4.23 20.64 16.95
C TYR A 79 -5.09 21.51 17.87
N ASP A 80 -5.99 20.88 18.63
CA ASP A 80 -6.80 21.57 19.65
C ASP A 80 -6.32 21.21 21.07
N TYR A 81 -6.15 19.92 21.40
CA TYR A 81 -5.78 19.50 22.76
C TYR A 81 -4.53 18.58 22.80
N GLN A 82 -4.50 17.46 22.06
CA GLN A 82 -3.39 16.50 21.97
C GLN A 82 -3.44 15.75 20.61
N ARG A 83 -2.35 15.04 20.19
CA ARG A 83 -2.14 14.32 18.89
C ARG A 83 -3.40 13.78 18.17
N ALA A 84 -4.34 13.34 18.98
CA ALA A 84 -5.67 12.83 18.71
C ALA A 84 -6.56 13.63 17.73
N ASP A 85 -6.40 14.94 17.61
CA ASP A 85 -7.23 15.82 16.77
C ASP A 85 -6.49 16.40 15.56
N LEU A 86 -5.34 15.80 15.22
CA LEU A 86 -4.49 16.22 14.11
C LEU A 86 -5.33 16.56 12.87
N THR A 87 -5.27 17.83 12.49
CA THR A 87 -5.81 18.34 11.24
C THR A 87 -4.65 18.70 10.34
N VAL A 88 -4.62 18.07 9.18
CA VAL A 88 -3.58 18.25 8.17
C VAL A 88 -4.16 19.01 6.99
N ARG A 89 -3.51 20.10 6.60
CA ARG A 89 -3.73 20.78 5.32
C ARG A 89 -2.53 20.54 4.43
N GLY A 90 -2.75 20.27 3.15
CA GLY A 90 -1.67 19.99 2.22
C GLY A 90 -2.15 19.26 0.97
N PRO A 91 -1.21 18.82 0.12
CA PRO A 91 -1.55 18.13 -1.12
C PRO A 91 -2.18 16.77 -0.84
N SER A 92 -3.22 16.43 -1.61
CA SER A 92 -3.80 15.10 -1.60
C SER A 92 -2.83 14.07 -2.21
N PHE A 93 -2.81 12.86 -1.64
CA PHE A 93 -2.14 11.70 -2.25
C PHE A 93 -2.93 11.12 -3.43
N TYR A 94 -4.18 11.54 -3.60
CA TYR A 94 -5.06 11.15 -4.70
C TYR A 94 -5.34 12.32 -5.63
N GLU A 95 -5.45 12.03 -6.93
CA GLU A 95 -6.04 12.94 -7.90
C GLU A 95 -7.54 12.62 -7.99
N LEU A 96 -8.33 13.33 -7.19
CA LEU A 96 -9.79 13.25 -7.20
C LEU A 96 -10.36 14.25 -8.22
N ASP A 97 -11.52 13.94 -8.79
CA ASP A 97 -12.20 14.82 -9.75
C ASP A 97 -12.51 16.18 -9.10
N SER A 98 -12.37 17.26 -9.87
CA SER A 98 -12.76 18.62 -9.48
C SER A 98 -14.27 18.66 -9.22
N GLY A 99 -14.67 18.53 -7.95
CA GLY A 99 -16.07 18.46 -7.52
C GLY A 99 -16.34 17.43 -6.41
N SER A 100 -15.43 16.49 -6.17
CA SER A 100 -15.52 15.60 -5.00
C SER A 100 -14.90 16.27 -3.78
N ALA A 101 -15.73 16.65 -2.80
CA ALA A 101 -15.22 16.99 -1.47
C ALA A 101 -14.66 15.73 -0.82
N SER A 102 -13.60 15.88 -0.03
CA SER A 102 -13.06 14.75 0.73
C SER A 102 -12.47 15.19 2.05
N THR A 103 -12.54 14.29 3.02
CA THR A 103 -11.91 14.48 4.33
C THR A 103 -10.84 13.42 4.50
N ALA A 104 -9.59 13.83 4.68
CA ALA A 104 -8.50 12.94 5.00
C ALA A 104 -8.27 12.86 6.51
N ILE A 105 -8.10 11.63 7.02
CA ILE A 105 -7.64 11.34 8.37
C ILE A 105 -6.35 10.55 8.23
N TYR A 106 -5.27 11.08 8.77
CA TYR A 106 -3.96 10.45 8.74
C TYR A 106 -3.70 9.66 10.01
N THR A 107 -3.04 8.52 9.86
CA THR A 107 -2.71 7.60 10.94
C THR A 107 -1.25 7.21 10.88
N ALA A 108 -0.76 6.55 11.92
CA ALA A 108 0.61 6.08 12.02
C ALA A 108 0.95 4.96 11.01
N SER A 109 -0.01 4.31 10.36
CA SER A 109 0.25 3.27 9.34
C SER A 109 -1.03 2.90 8.57
N GLY A 110 -0.88 2.20 7.44
CA GLY A 110 -2.05 1.65 6.72
C GLY A 110 -2.92 0.74 7.59
N MET A 111 -2.31 -0.12 8.42
CA MET A 111 -3.04 -0.96 9.37
C MET A 111 -3.80 -0.12 10.41
N ALA A 112 -3.19 0.94 10.95
CA ALA A 112 -3.88 1.86 11.85
C ALA A 112 -5.09 2.54 11.17
N ALA A 113 -4.98 2.88 9.88
CA ALA A 113 -6.09 3.47 9.13
C ALA A 113 -7.27 2.48 8.98
N ILE A 114 -7.02 1.24 8.52
CA ILE A 114 -8.09 0.25 8.38
C ILE A 114 -8.68 -0.16 9.73
N SER A 115 -7.86 -0.32 10.77
CA SER A 115 -8.35 -0.60 12.13
C SER A 115 -9.28 0.50 12.64
N ALA A 116 -8.91 1.77 12.48
CA ALA A 116 -9.75 2.88 12.91
C ALA A 116 -11.08 2.94 12.13
N VAL A 117 -11.06 2.71 10.82
CA VAL A 117 -12.28 2.68 9.98
C VAL A 117 -13.20 1.53 10.37
N LEU A 118 -12.67 0.33 10.63
CA LEU A 118 -13.46 -0.83 11.04
C LEU A 118 -14.09 -0.64 12.43
N LEU A 119 -13.31 -0.14 13.40
CA LEU A 119 -13.82 0.16 14.74
C LEU A 119 -14.83 1.33 14.73
N ALA A 120 -14.64 2.32 13.87
CA ALA A 120 -15.63 3.38 13.66
C ALA A 120 -16.92 2.84 13.01
N SER A 121 -16.80 1.88 12.08
CA SER A 121 -17.97 1.23 11.48
C SER A 121 -18.79 0.46 12.51
N ALA A 122 -18.13 -0.16 13.50
CA ALA A 122 -18.78 -0.82 14.63
C ALA A 122 -19.61 0.13 15.52
N GLN A 123 -19.33 1.44 15.50
CA GLN A 123 -20.15 2.44 16.20
C GLN A 123 -21.39 2.87 15.42
N ILE A 124 -21.46 2.54 14.12
CA ILE A 124 -22.58 2.91 13.23
C ILE A 124 -23.54 1.74 13.06
N VAL A 125 -23.01 0.52 12.93
CA VAL A 125 -23.81 -0.71 12.76
C VAL A 125 -23.43 -1.73 13.84
N ALA A 126 -24.44 -2.31 14.48
CA ALA A 126 -24.22 -3.32 15.53
C ALA A 126 -23.64 -4.63 14.96
N LYS A 127 -24.05 -5.01 13.74
CA LYS A 127 -23.59 -6.18 12.99
C LYS A 127 -23.62 -5.87 11.50
N ALA A 128 -22.66 -6.40 10.76
CA ALA A 128 -22.61 -6.31 9.31
C ALA A 128 -21.89 -7.52 8.72
N ASP A 129 -22.08 -7.79 7.43
CA ASP A 129 -21.23 -8.69 6.67
C ASP A 129 -20.14 -7.88 5.94
N ILE A 130 -18.87 -8.17 6.22
CA ILE A 130 -17.73 -7.65 5.46
C ILE A 130 -17.42 -8.63 4.33
N LEU A 131 -17.71 -8.22 3.11
CA LEU A 131 -17.45 -9.00 1.91
C LEU A 131 -15.99 -8.79 1.48
N VAL A 132 -15.25 -9.87 1.28
CA VAL A 132 -13.86 -9.84 0.79
C VAL A 132 -13.69 -10.72 -0.44
N LEU A 133 -12.81 -10.30 -1.36
CA LEU A 133 -12.49 -11.06 -2.56
C LEU A 133 -11.31 -12.02 -2.31
N PRO A 134 -11.16 -13.06 -3.16
CA PRO A 134 -9.98 -13.92 -3.12
C PRO A 134 -8.68 -13.11 -3.29
N GLY A 135 -7.70 -13.39 -2.43
CA GLY A 135 -6.40 -12.70 -2.41
C GLY A 135 -6.38 -11.38 -1.63
N SER A 136 -7.45 -11.02 -0.91
CA SER A 136 -7.46 -9.86 0.00
C SER A 136 -6.37 -9.99 1.07
N TYR A 137 -5.86 -8.85 1.56
CA TYR A 137 -4.70 -8.82 2.45
C TYR A 137 -4.96 -9.55 3.77
N GLY A 138 -4.06 -10.48 4.12
CA GLY A 138 -4.24 -11.45 5.22
C GLY A 138 -4.39 -10.77 6.58
N GLU A 139 -3.50 -9.84 6.90
CA GLU A 139 -3.49 -9.13 8.19
C GLU A 139 -4.77 -8.29 8.41
N THR A 140 -5.43 -7.84 7.32
CA THR A 140 -6.74 -7.18 7.44
C THR A 140 -7.85 -8.19 7.76
N GLN A 141 -7.79 -9.41 7.22
CA GLN A 141 -8.73 -10.48 7.57
C GLN A 141 -8.54 -10.94 9.02
N GLU A 142 -7.29 -11.07 9.47
CA GLU A 142 -6.95 -11.38 10.87
C GLU A 142 -7.47 -10.32 11.83
N LEU A 143 -7.25 -9.03 11.52
CA LEU A 143 -7.80 -7.91 12.26
C LEU A 143 -9.33 -8.02 12.41
N ILE A 144 -10.04 -8.33 11.32
CA ILE A 144 -11.50 -8.45 11.33
C ILE A 144 -11.94 -9.60 12.25
N ARG A 145 -11.36 -10.80 12.06
CA ARG A 145 -11.71 -11.99 12.84
C ARG A 145 -11.38 -11.84 14.32
N GLY A 146 -10.24 -11.21 14.64
CA GLY A 146 -9.73 -11.10 16.00
C GLY A 146 -10.32 -9.94 16.80
N LEU A 147 -10.46 -8.75 16.19
CA LEU A 147 -10.77 -7.52 16.94
C LEU A 147 -12.17 -6.95 16.67
N VAL A 148 -12.81 -7.30 15.55
CA VAL A 148 -14.18 -6.85 15.24
C VAL A 148 -15.09 -7.99 14.75
N PRO A 149 -15.21 -9.11 15.50
CA PRO A 149 -15.91 -10.32 15.04
C PRO A 149 -17.41 -10.14 14.78
N HIS A 150 -18.02 -9.07 15.28
CA HIS A 150 -19.42 -8.70 15.01
C HIS A 150 -19.61 -8.15 13.57
N LEU A 151 -18.53 -7.72 12.92
CA LEU A 151 -18.45 -7.47 11.49
C LEU A 151 -18.01 -8.77 10.81
N ARG A 152 -18.98 -9.61 10.45
CA ARG A 152 -18.74 -10.99 10.01
C ARG A 152 -18.03 -11.01 8.66
N LEU A 153 -16.83 -11.57 8.63
CA LEU A 153 -16.09 -11.75 7.39
C LEU A 153 -16.76 -12.79 6.49
N ARG A 154 -17.02 -12.43 5.22
CA ARG A 154 -17.60 -13.29 4.19
C ARG A 154 -16.72 -13.26 2.95
N ALA A 155 -15.99 -14.35 2.72
CA ALA A 155 -15.26 -14.52 1.47
C ALA A 155 -16.25 -14.74 0.31
N LEU A 156 -16.01 -14.06 -0.80
CA LEU A 156 -16.78 -14.21 -2.03
C LEU A 156 -16.07 -15.16 -3.00
N ASP A 157 -16.84 -16.01 -3.67
CA ASP A 157 -16.36 -16.88 -4.73
C ASP A 157 -16.61 -16.27 -6.11
N LEU A 158 -15.72 -16.57 -7.06
CA LEU A 158 -15.93 -16.23 -8.46
C LEU A 158 -16.63 -17.38 -9.20
N PRO A 159 -17.55 -17.10 -10.13
CA PRO A 159 -18.06 -15.77 -10.52
C PRO A 159 -19.03 -15.18 -9.48
N LEU A 160 -19.03 -13.85 -9.34
CA LEU A 160 -19.75 -13.16 -8.26
C LEU A 160 -21.29 -13.28 -8.32
N ARG A 161 -21.92 -13.58 -9.46
CA ARG A 161 -23.39 -13.72 -9.60
C ARG A 161 -24.16 -12.62 -8.81
N ASP A 162 -25.06 -13.01 -7.91
CA ASP A 162 -25.87 -12.13 -7.06
C ASP A 162 -25.19 -11.81 -5.72
N ALA A 163 -23.87 -12.03 -5.59
CA ALA A 163 -23.15 -11.87 -4.34
C ALA A 163 -23.17 -10.43 -3.80
N LEU A 164 -23.51 -9.41 -4.59
CA LEU A 164 -23.67 -8.02 -4.14
C LEU A 164 -25.14 -7.57 -4.04
N ALA A 165 -26.10 -8.49 -4.21
CA ALA A 165 -27.52 -8.17 -4.09
C ALA A 165 -27.89 -7.69 -2.67
N PRO A 166 -28.98 -6.93 -2.51
CA PRO A 166 -29.46 -6.50 -1.20
C PRO A 166 -29.67 -7.68 -0.23
N ALA A 167 -29.37 -7.44 1.04
CA ALA A 167 -29.57 -8.41 2.11
C ALA A 167 -30.20 -7.75 3.36
N ASP A 168 -30.64 -8.57 4.31
CA ASP A 168 -31.22 -8.09 5.57
C ASP A 168 -30.18 -7.46 6.52
N SER A 169 -28.92 -7.89 6.40
CA SER A 169 -27.80 -7.36 7.19
C SER A 169 -27.02 -6.31 6.39
N PRO A 170 -26.49 -5.25 7.05
CA PRO A 170 -25.66 -4.26 6.36
C PRO A 170 -24.47 -4.93 5.67
N ARG A 171 -24.16 -4.52 4.44
CA ARG A 171 -23.08 -5.10 3.65
C ARG A 171 -21.98 -4.09 3.40
N ILE A 172 -20.78 -4.41 3.88
CA ILE A 172 -19.58 -3.61 3.66
C ILE A 172 -18.70 -4.37 2.67
N LEU A 173 -18.42 -3.81 1.50
CA LEU A 173 -17.41 -4.38 0.61
C LEU A 173 -16.03 -3.85 1.01
N LEU A 174 -15.14 -4.74 1.41
CA LEU A 174 -13.72 -4.46 1.52
C LEU A 174 -13.05 -4.84 0.20
N LEU A 175 -12.87 -3.85 -0.67
CA LEU A 175 -12.18 -4.02 -1.93
C LEU A 175 -10.69 -3.81 -1.70
N ASP A 176 -9.91 -4.88 -1.81
CA ASP A 176 -8.47 -4.81 -1.51
C ASP A 176 -7.65 -4.58 -2.78
N SER A 177 -6.62 -3.72 -2.72
CA SER A 177 -5.68 -3.53 -3.83
C SER A 177 -4.85 -4.78 -4.15
N CYS A 178 -4.80 -5.76 -3.22
CA CYS A 178 -4.25 -7.11 -3.37
C CYS A 178 -5.20 -8.09 -4.07
N SER A 179 -6.44 -7.71 -4.37
CA SER A 179 -7.38 -8.62 -5.06
C SER A 179 -6.86 -9.02 -6.45
N VAL A 180 -7.17 -10.25 -6.88
CA VAL A 180 -6.82 -10.71 -8.24
C VAL A 180 -7.53 -9.85 -9.30
N ALA A 181 -6.88 -9.63 -10.44
CA ALA A 181 -7.38 -8.73 -11.48
C ALA A 181 -8.80 -9.09 -11.95
N GLY A 182 -9.07 -10.37 -12.17
CA GLY A 182 -10.39 -10.86 -12.57
C GLY A 182 -11.48 -10.60 -11.52
N ALA A 183 -11.16 -10.66 -10.22
CA ALA A 183 -12.11 -10.39 -9.15
C ALA A 183 -12.49 -8.91 -9.08
N LEU A 184 -11.49 -8.02 -9.18
CA LEU A 184 -11.72 -6.57 -9.26
C LEU A 184 -12.62 -6.22 -10.45
N GLU A 185 -12.34 -6.78 -11.62
CA GLU A 185 -13.16 -6.56 -12.83
C GLU A 185 -14.57 -7.12 -12.69
N ALA A 186 -14.74 -8.27 -12.01
CA ALA A 186 -16.06 -8.83 -11.75
C ALA A 186 -16.91 -7.91 -10.88
N VAL A 187 -16.34 -7.35 -9.79
CA VAL A 187 -17.05 -6.38 -8.93
C VAL A 187 -17.53 -5.18 -9.73
N LEU A 188 -16.65 -4.60 -10.55
CA LEU A 188 -16.98 -3.39 -11.30
C LEU A 188 -18.06 -3.59 -12.38
N ARG A 189 -18.41 -4.85 -12.70
CA ARG A 189 -19.50 -5.22 -13.61
C ARG A 189 -20.82 -5.50 -12.89
N CYS A 190 -20.79 -5.73 -11.58
CA CYS A 190 -21.98 -5.96 -10.78
C CYS A 190 -22.71 -4.64 -10.46
N ASP A 191 -24.01 -4.75 -10.22
CA ASP A 191 -24.74 -3.69 -9.53
C ASP A 191 -24.34 -3.68 -8.06
N GLY A 192 -23.80 -2.54 -7.60
CA GLY A 192 -23.40 -2.34 -6.21
C GLY A 192 -24.53 -1.81 -5.31
N SER A 193 -25.76 -1.70 -5.79
CA SER A 193 -26.89 -1.12 -5.05
C SER A 193 -27.25 -1.84 -3.74
N GLY A 194 -26.82 -3.10 -3.57
CA GLY A 194 -26.99 -3.85 -2.33
C GLY A 194 -25.91 -3.61 -1.27
N LEU A 195 -24.96 -2.70 -1.51
CA LEU A 195 -23.88 -2.37 -0.59
C LEU A 195 -24.17 -1.09 0.19
N ASP A 196 -23.92 -1.12 1.50
CA ASP A 196 -24.10 0.04 2.38
C ASP A 196 -22.83 0.89 2.52
N LEU A 197 -21.65 0.28 2.35
CA LEU A 197 -20.35 0.94 2.46
C LEU A 197 -19.32 0.24 1.58
N LEU A 198 -18.46 1.02 0.93
CA LEU A 198 -17.26 0.55 0.27
C LEU A 198 -16.02 1.05 1.01
N ILE A 199 -15.23 0.11 1.53
CA ILE A 199 -13.87 0.38 2.01
C ILE A 199 -12.93 -0.10 0.91
N PHE A 200 -12.18 0.81 0.31
CA PHE A 200 -11.26 0.49 -0.77
C PHE A 200 -9.82 0.69 -0.32
N ASP A 201 -9.10 -0.41 -0.07
CA ASP A 201 -7.65 -0.33 0.08
C ASP A 201 -7.04 0.00 -1.28
N THR A 202 -6.20 1.03 -1.30
CA THR A 202 -5.54 1.54 -2.50
C THR A 202 -4.03 1.43 -2.42
N THR A 203 -3.48 0.79 -1.39
CA THR A 203 -2.05 0.74 -1.05
C THR A 203 -1.18 0.32 -2.23
N CYS A 204 -1.63 -0.69 -3.00
CA CYS A 204 -0.92 -1.20 -4.16
C CYS A 204 -1.24 -0.45 -5.49
N PHE A 205 -1.93 0.68 -5.44
CA PHE A 205 -2.15 1.54 -6.61
C PHE A 205 -1.43 2.87 -6.46
N ALA A 206 -0.95 3.44 -7.57
CA ALA A 206 -0.54 4.85 -7.56
C ALA A 206 -1.75 5.74 -7.32
N GLY A 207 -1.57 6.86 -6.62
CA GLY A 207 -2.66 7.80 -6.30
C GLY A 207 -3.43 8.34 -7.52
N ARG A 208 -2.81 8.33 -8.70
CA ARG A 208 -3.38 8.72 -10.00
C ARG A 208 -3.84 7.53 -10.86
N SER A 209 -3.98 6.35 -10.27
CA SER A 209 -4.29 5.12 -10.99
C SER A 209 -5.68 5.19 -11.64
N GLY A 210 -5.77 4.78 -12.91
CA GLY A 210 -7.05 4.61 -13.60
C GLY A 210 -7.97 3.60 -12.91
N ARG A 211 -7.41 2.63 -12.15
CA ARG A 211 -8.22 1.69 -11.35
C ARG A 211 -8.96 2.38 -10.22
N ILE A 212 -8.29 3.32 -9.53
CA ILE A 212 -8.95 4.09 -8.47
C ILE A 212 -10.10 4.91 -9.07
N ARG A 213 -9.87 5.60 -10.20
CA ARG A 213 -10.93 6.35 -10.90
C ARG A 213 -12.11 5.47 -11.32
N ARG A 214 -11.86 4.25 -11.78
CA ARG A 214 -12.92 3.29 -12.14
C ARG A 214 -13.76 2.86 -10.94
N VAL A 215 -13.12 2.57 -9.81
CA VAL A 215 -13.82 2.23 -8.55
C VAL A 215 -14.61 3.42 -8.03
N LEU A 216 -14.03 4.62 -8.01
CA LEU A 216 -14.70 5.87 -7.64
C LEU A 216 -15.95 6.11 -8.50
N SER A 217 -15.82 5.96 -9.81
CA SER A 217 -16.93 6.11 -10.76
C SER A 217 -18.01 5.04 -10.57
N TRP A 218 -17.63 3.79 -10.30
CA TRP A 218 -18.58 2.72 -9.99
C TRP A 218 -19.34 2.99 -8.69
N ALA A 219 -18.64 3.33 -7.60
CA ALA A 219 -19.26 3.66 -6.31
C ALA A 219 -20.23 4.86 -6.43
N ARG A 220 -19.84 5.89 -7.20
CA ARG A 220 -20.69 7.05 -7.50
C ARG A 220 -21.96 6.64 -8.25
N ARG A 221 -21.85 5.84 -9.31
CA ARG A 221 -23.02 5.37 -10.09
C ARG A 221 -23.96 4.49 -9.26
N SER A 222 -23.41 3.72 -8.32
CA SER A 222 -24.21 2.87 -7.42
C SER A 222 -24.68 3.58 -6.15
N GLY A 223 -24.29 4.84 -5.92
CA GLY A 223 -24.70 5.63 -4.75
C GLY A 223 -24.13 5.14 -3.41
N ILE A 224 -22.96 4.49 -3.42
CA ILE A 224 -22.34 3.85 -2.26
C ILE A 224 -21.40 4.84 -1.55
N PRO A 225 -21.51 5.05 -0.22
CA PRO A 225 -20.48 5.75 0.55
C PRO A 225 -19.12 5.05 0.43
N LEU A 226 -18.05 5.84 0.32
CA LEU A 226 -16.72 5.33 0.04
C LEU A 226 -15.66 5.89 0.98
N VAL A 227 -14.82 5.00 1.50
CA VAL A 227 -13.58 5.34 2.19
C VAL A 227 -12.41 4.71 1.45
N LEU A 228 -11.44 5.52 1.05
CA LEU A 228 -10.16 5.04 0.53
C LEU A 228 -9.21 4.83 1.71
N VAL A 229 -8.56 3.67 1.79
CA VAL A 229 -7.54 3.39 2.80
C VAL A 229 -6.19 3.17 2.11
N ARG A 230 -5.10 3.63 2.72
CA ARG A 230 -3.77 3.54 2.12
C ARG A 230 -2.64 3.50 3.15
N SER A 231 -1.65 2.66 2.89
CA SER A 231 -0.31 2.77 3.47
C SER A 231 0.60 3.62 2.57
N HIS A 232 1.17 4.70 3.11
CA HIS A 232 2.06 5.62 2.37
C HIS A 232 3.53 5.18 2.39
N ASN A 233 3.89 4.20 3.21
CA ASN A 233 5.24 3.65 3.29
C ASN A 233 5.69 2.92 2.01
N LYS A 234 4.76 2.64 1.10
CA LYS A 234 4.98 1.80 -0.08
C LYS A 234 5.33 2.64 -1.31
N LEU A 235 4.33 2.96 -2.13
CA LEU A 235 4.54 3.62 -3.43
C LEU A 235 4.82 5.13 -3.33
N ASP A 236 4.51 5.77 -2.21
CA ASP A 236 4.58 7.24 -2.10
C ASP A 236 5.94 7.76 -1.62
N SER A 237 6.84 6.86 -1.23
CA SER A 237 8.11 7.21 -0.58
C SER A 237 9.34 7.04 -1.50
N LEU A 238 9.13 7.05 -2.83
CA LEU A 238 10.19 7.04 -3.85
C LEU A 238 11.27 5.95 -3.66
N GLY A 239 10.93 4.74 -3.21
CA GLY A 239 11.93 3.67 -3.07
C GLY A 239 12.62 3.55 -1.71
N ALA A 240 12.33 4.47 -0.80
CA ALA A 240 12.73 4.38 0.60
C ALA A 240 11.50 4.29 1.50
N GLU A 241 11.68 3.83 2.74
CA GLU A 241 10.67 4.00 3.77
C GLU A 241 10.91 5.34 4.48
N TYR A 242 10.08 6.35 4.18
CA TYR A 242 10.26 7.69 4.74
C TYR A 242 9.81 7.78 6.21
N GLY A 243 8.74 7.09 6.58
CA GLY A 243 8.17 7.13 7.92
C GLY A 243 6.90 6.31 7.94
N ARG A 244 6.36 6.04 9.12
CA ARG A 244 5.10 5.28 9.23
C ARG A 244 3.91 6.23 9.05
N LEU A 245 3.20 6.08 7.92
CA LEU A 245 2.07 6.92 7.58
C LEU A 245 0.99 6.11 6.85
N GLY A 246 -0.24 6.26 7.32
CA GLY A 246 -1.45 5.77 6.65
C GLY A 246 -2.49 6.87 6.51
N SER A 247 -3.51 6.63 5.69
CA SER A 247 -4.68 7.50 5.63
C SER A 247 -5.98 6.74 5.37
N ALA A 248 -7.06 7.33 5.87
CA ALA A 248 -8.43 7.07 5.49
C ALA A 248 -9.02 8.34 4.87
N VAL A 249 -9.46 8.27 3.62
CA VAL A 249 -10.02 9.42 2.88
C VAL A 249 -11.48 9.15 2.57
N PHE A 250 -12.34 9.95 3.18
CA PHE A 250 -13.80 9.88 3.05
C PHE A 250 -14.21 10.71 1.85
N VAL A 251 -14.73 10.07 0.81
CA VAL A 251 -15.12 10.75 -0.43
C VAL A 251 -16.59 11.15 -0.32
N GLN A 252 -16.86 12.46 -0.41
CA GLN A 252 -18.21 13.00 -0.45
C GLN A 252 -18.61 13.26 -1.91
N ASN A 253 -19.80 12.78 -2.27
CA ASN A 253 -20.41 13.10 -3.56
C ASN A 253 -21.38 14.27 -3.35
N ASN A 254 -21.10 15.41 -3.98
CA ASN A 254 -21.91 16.62 -3.85
C ASN A 254 -23.27 16.54 -4.57
N GLU A 255 -23.47 15.54 -5.42
CA GLU A 255 -24.62 15.50 -6.34
C GLU A 255 -25.81 14.68 -5.81
N HIS A 256 -25.61 13.76 -4.86
CA HIS A 256 -26.66 12.87 -4.36
C HIS A 256 -26.41 12.46 -2.90
N GLU A 257 -27.43 12.51 -2.05
CA GLU A 257 -27.36 11.83 -0.75
C GLU A 257 -27.13 10.33 -0.97
N PRO A 258 -26.18 9.69 -0.25
CA PRO A 258 -25.97 8.26 -0.36
C PRO A 258 -27.25 7.49 -0.07
N ARG A 259 -27.52 6.43 -0.85
CA ARG A 259 -28.68 5.54 -0.61
C ARG A 259 -28.39 4.61 0.55
N THR A 260 -28.32 5.12 1.78
CA THR A 260 -28.00 4.27 2.93
C THR A 260 -28.99 4.42 4.07
N LYS A 261 -29.41 3.27 4.61
CA LYS A 261 -30.25 3.21 5.82
C LYS A 261 -29.49 3.65 7.08
N PHE A 262 -28.16 3.64 7.01
CA PHE A 262 -27.27 3.91 8.14
C PHE A 262 -26.58 5.26 8.00
N PRO A 263 -26.25 5.93 9.12
CA PRO A 263 -25.68 7.28 9.11
C PRO A 263 -24.16 7.27 8.82
N TRP A 264 -23.75 6.74 7.66
CA TRP A 264 -22.33 6.65 7.27
C TRP A 264 -21.63 8.00 7.12
N SER A 265 -22.38 9.11 7.04
CA SER A 265 -21.83 10.47 7.14
C SER A 265 -21.04 10.71 8.43
N ARG A 266 -21.37 10.01 9.52
CA ARG A 266 -20.65 10.06 10.81
C ARG A 266 -19.33 9.31 10.82
N LEU A 267 -19.07 8.43 9.83
CA LEU A 267 -17.92 7.52 9.86
C LEU A 267 -16.57 8.26 9.96
N SER A 268 -16.45 9.42 9.31
CA SER A 268 -15.25 10.25 9.41
C SER A 268 -15.00 10.74 10.86
N ALA A 269 -16.03 11.25 11.53
CA ALA A 269 -15.93 11.69 12.92
C ALA A 269 -15.60 10.53 13.87
N GLU A 270 -16.28 9.38 13.71
CA GLU A 270 -16.00 8.19 14.52
C GLU A 270 -14.60 7.61 14.25
N THR A 271 -14.08 7.77 13.02
CA THR A 271 -12.71 7.37 12.69
C THR A 271 -11.69 8.29 13.38
N ARG A 272 -11.93 9.61 13.46
CA ARG A 272 -11.09 10.51 14.27
C ARG A 272 -11.11 10.09 15.75
N ASN A 273 -12.28 9.76 16.29
CA ASN A 273 -12.41 9.25 17.65
C ASN A 273 -11.62 7.96 17.87
N ALA A 274 -11.70 7.00 16.95
CA ALA A 274 -10.95 5.76 17.03
C ALA A 274 -9.43 6.03 16.97
N VAL A 275 -8.97 6.88 16.05
CA VAL A 275 -7.56 7.27 15.95
C VAL A 275 -7.03 7.87 17.26
N ARG A 276 -7.82 8.78 17.85
CA ARG A 276 -7.54 9.39 19.15
C ARG A 276 -7.42 8.34 20.26
N LEU A 277 -8.43 7.48 20.39
CA LEU A 277 -8.54 6.54 21.52
C LEU A 277 -7.52 5.39 21.43
N LEU A 278 -7.13 5.00 20.21
CA LEU A 278 -6.13 3.96 19.99
C LEU A 278 -4.69 4.49 20.01
N GLY A 279 -4.50 5.81 20.09
CA GLY A 279 -3.17 6.43 20.03
C GLY A 279 -2.46 6.22 18.70
N CYS A 280 -3.20 6.05 17.60
CA CYS A 280 -2.65 5.71 16.29
C CYS A 280 -2.57 6.92 15.33
N ALA A 281 -2.56 8.14 15.86
CA ALA A 281 -2.40 9.38 15.11
C ALA A 281 -1.05 9.42 14.36
N ALA A 282 -1.04 10.05 13.19
CA ALA A 282 0.19 10.27 12.42
C ALA A 282 1.13 11.24 13.15
N LEU A 283 2.44 11.08 12.92
CA LEU A 283 3.46 12.02 13.38
C LEU A 283 3.85 12.97 12.23
N PRO A 284 3.92 14.30 12.47
CA PRO A 284 4.37 15.28 11.48
C PRO A 284 5.68 14.92 10.77
N ALA A 285 6.66 14.39 11.50
CA ALA A 285 7.95 13.95 10.95
C ALA A 285 7.82 12.84 9.88
N HIS A 286 6.70 12.11 9.86
CA HIS A 286 6.44 11.04 8.89
C HIS A 286 5.74 11.51 7.62
N PHE A 287 5.36 12.79 7.53
CA PHE A 287 4.85 13.38 6.30
C PHE A 287 6.02 13.72 5.37
N PRO A 288 6.12 13.14 4.16
CA PRO A 288 7.28 13.36 3.31
C PRO A 288 7.23 14.75 2.67
N PRO A 289 8.24 15.62 2.88
CA PRO A 289 8.18 17.03 2.49
C PRO A 289 8.24 17.26 0.97
N PHE A 290 8.51 16.21 0.19
CA PHE A 290 8.58 16.27 -1.27
C PHE A 290 7.25 15.97 -1.96
N VAL A 291 6.25 15.42 -1.25
CA VAL A 291 4.95 15.02 -1.82
C VAL A 291 4.20 16.26 -2.32
N GLY A 292 3.50 16.12 -3.46
CA GLY A 292 2.71 17.20 -4.07
C GLY A 292 3.49 18.12 -5.00
N SER A 293 4.83 18.08 -5.01
CA SER A 293 5.63 18.81 -5.99
C SER A 293 5.51 18.20 -7.40
N ALA A 294 5.62 19.03 -8.45
CA ALA A 294 5.60 18.56 -9.84
C ALA A 294 6.73 17.56 -10.12
N ALA A 295 7.92 17.79 -9.53
CA ALA A 295 9.07 16.89 -9.63
C ALA A 295 8.77 15.51 -9.01
N TYR A 296 8.22 15.47 -7.80
CA TYR A 296 7.76 14.23 -7.17
C TYR A 296 6.77 13.47 -8.04
N LEU A 297 5.74 14.15 -8.55
CA LEU A 297 4.72 13.52 -9.38
C LEU A 297 5.31 12.91 -10.66
N ALA A 298 6.24 13.61 -11.30
CA ALA A 298 6.93 13.11 -12.50
C ALA A 298 7.81 11.88 -12.21
N LEU A 299 8.57 11.91 -11.12
CA LEU A 299 9.43 10.80 -10.71
C LEU A 299 8.63 9.57 -10.28
N THR A 300 7.61 9.75 -9.44
CA THR A 300 6.70 8.67 -9.01
C THR A 300 6.00 8.03 -10.22
N LYS A 301 5.56 8.83 -11.20
CA LYS A 301 4.98 8.29 -12.44
C LYS A 301 5.96 7.40 -13.21
N ARG A 302 7.20 7.85 -13.40
CA ARG A 302 8.26 7.07 -14.08
C ARG A 302 8.60 5.79 -13.32
N ARG A 303 8.78 5.89 -12.01
CA ARG A 303 9.05 4.77 -11.10
C ARG A 303 7.94 3.72 -11.17
N VAL A 304 6.69 4.09 -10.92
CA VAL A 304 5.57 3.13 -10.94
C VAL A 304 5.42 2.50 -12.32
N ALA A 305 5.61 3.27 -13.40
CA ALA A 305 5.58 2.71 -14.74
C ALA A 305 6.67 1.64 -14.97
N ALA A 306 7.87 1.85 -14.42
CA ALA A 306 8.95 0.85 -14.45
C ALA A 306 8.59 -0.40 -13.62
N ILE A 307 8.11 -0.24 -12.38
CA ILE A 307 7.64 -1.37 -11.54
C ILE A 307 6.58 -2.19 -12.30
N LEU A 308 5.57 -1.55 -12.88
CA LEU A 308 4.50 -2.26 -13.60
C LEU A 308 5.01 -2.97 -14.86
N ARG A 309 6.01 -2.42 -15.56
CA ARG A 309 6.63 -3.11 -16.71
C ARG A 309 7.40 -4.34 -16.24
N ASN A 310 8.23 -4.17 -15.21
CA ASN A 310 9.03 -5.23 -14.60
C ASN A 310 8.12 -6.36 -14.06
N GLY A 311 7.02 -6.01 -13.40
CA GLY A 311 6.06 -6.98 -12.87
C GLY A 311 5.37 -7.79 -13.97
N ARG A 312 4.97 -7.14 -15.07
CA ARG A 312 4.44 -7.86 -16.26
C ARG A 312 5.48 -8.78 -16.90
N HIS A 313 6.74 -8.36 -16.95
CA HIS A 313 7.82 -9.18 -17.49
C HIS A 313 8.04 -10.43 -16.62
N MET A 314 8.19 -10.24 -15.31
CA MET A 314 8.37 -11.33 -14.35
C MET A 314 7.19 -12.30 -14.34
N ALA A 315 5.95 -11.80 -14.30
CA ALA A 315 4.76 -12.64 -14.34
C ALA A 315 4.71 -13.52 -15.61
N ARG A 316 5.05 -12.97 -16.79
CA ARG A 316 5.12 -13.75 -18.03
C ARG A 316 6.24 -14.80 -17.99
N HIS A 317 7.41 -14.42 -17.48
CA HIS A 317 8.55 -15.34 -17.38
C HIS A 317 8.22 -16.50 -16.43
N PHE A 318 7.66 -16.21 -15.26
CA PHE A 318 7.25 -17.22 -14.28
C PHE A 318 6.11 -18.08 -14.80
N ALA A 319 5.11 -17.51 -15.49
CA ALA A 319 4.07 -18.33 -16.12
C ALA A 319 4.63 -19.33 -17.14
N ALA A 320 5.71 -18.98 -17.85
CA ALA A 320 6.36 -19.84 -18.83
C ALA A 320 7.31 -20.88 -18.20
N LYS A 321 8.04 -20.52 -17.14
CA LYS A 321 9.08 -21.37 -16.52
C LYS A 321 8.61 -22.14 -15.30
N LEU A 322 7.57 -21.67 -14.63
CA LEU A 322 6.98 -22.23 -13.41
C LEU A 322 5.46 -22.45 -13.59
N PRO A 323 5.01 -23.21 -14.62
CA PRO A 323 3.59 -23.28 -14.99
C PRO A 323 2.69 -23.86 -13.88
N ALA A 324 3.20 -24.78 -13.06
CA ALA A 324 2.47 -25.32 -11.90
C ALA A 324 2.22 -24.28 -10.79
N LEU A 325 2.89 -23.11 -10.86
CA LEU A 325 2.89 -22.06 -9.84
C LEU A 325 2.27 -20.75 -10.37
N ALA A 326 1.65 -20.76 -11.56
CA ALA A 326 1.29 -19.55 -12.31
C ALA A 326 -0.03 -18.87 -11.90
N ALA A 327 -0.94 -19.57 -11.21
CA ALA A 327 -2.30 -19.07 -10.96
C ALA A 327 -2.37 -17.81 -10.07
N GLU A 328 -1.35 -17.57 -9.24
CA GLU A 328 -1.30 -16.41 -8.32
C GLU A 328 -0.58 -15.18 -8.88
N LEU A 329 -0.10 -15.24 -10.13
CA LEU A 329 0.75 -14.20 -10.70
C LEU A 329 -0.03 -12.98 -11.23
N HIS A 330 -1.36 -12.93 -11.05
CA HIS A 330 -2.26 -11.98 -11.72
C HIS A 330 -3.04 -11.07 -10.76
N PHE A 331 -2.35 -10.50 -9.78
CA PHE A 331 -2.92 -9.44 -8.96
C PHE A 331 -3.30 -8.21 -9.77
N ALA A 332 -4.35 -7.48 -9.36
CA ALA A 332 -4.78 -6.25 -10.03
C ALA A 332 -3.67 -5.18 -10.05
N HIS A 333 -2.79 -5.17 -9.05
CA HIS A 333 -1.76 -4.15 -8.89
C HIS A 333 -0.45 -4.44 -9.64
N GLY A 334 -0.04 -5.70 -9.79
CA GLY A 334 1.18 -6.09 -10.51
C GLY A 334 2.50 -5.65 -9.88
N LEU A 335 2.54 -5.49 -8.54
CA LEU A 335 3.71 -5.02 -7.77
C LEU A 335 4.50 -6.15 -7.10
N TYR A 336 3.91 -7.33 -7.01
CA TYR A 336 4.59 -8.53 -6.54
C TYR A 336 3.92 -9.74 -7.17
N VAL A 337 4.61 -10.87 -7.10
CA VAL A 337 4.09 -12.18 -7.44
C VAL A 337 4.25 -13.11 -6.25
N THR A 338 3.43 -14.15 -6.20
CA THR A 338 3.56 -15.20 -5.21
C THR A 338 4.15 -16.45 -5.87
N LEU A 339 5.13 -17.05 -5.20
CA LEU A 339 5.74 -18.32 -5.51
C LEU A 339 5.22 -19.35 -4.51
N ARG A 340 4.53 -20.37 -5.04
CA ARG A 340 4.08 -21.52 -4.26
C ARG A 340 5.09 -22.67 -4.35
N GLY A 341 5.11 -23.52 -3.33
CA GLY A 341 5.77 -24.81 -3.42
C GLY A 341 4.91 -25.83 -4.15
N SER A 342 5.54 -26.86 -4.74
CA SER A 342 4.87 -28.10 -5.16
C SER A 342 4.19 -28.80 -3.97
N ARG A 343 4.81 -28.73 -2.80
CA ARG A 343 4.24 -29.10 -1.50
C ARG A 343 3.83 -27.83 -0.74
N PRO A 344 2.76 -27.87 0.07
CA PRO A 344 2.42 -26.76 0.98
C PRO A 344 3.62 -26.43 1.87
N LEU A 345 3.95 -25.15 1.98
CA LEU A 345 4.94 -24.66 2.93
C LEU A 345 4.25 -24.40 4.27
N ASP A 346 4.94 -24.67 5.38
CA ASP A 346 4.62 -24.10 6.68
C ASP A 346 5.28 -22.72 6.85
N GLU A 347 4.94 -22.00 7.93
CA GLU A 347 5.48 -20.67 8.20
C GLU A 347 7.03 -20.66 8.26
N PRO A 348 7.69 -21.54 9.04
CA PRO A 348 9.15 -21.55 9.11
C PRO A 348 9.81 -21.82 7.76
N SER A 349 9.29 -22.77 6.97
CA SER A 349 9.86 -23.11 5.67
C SER A 349 9.68 -21.99 4.64
N ALA A 350 8.53 -21.30 4.66
CA ALA A 350 8.30 -20.15 3.79
C ALA A 350 9.21 -18.97 4.15
N ARG A 351 9.38 -18.69 5.45
CA ARG A 351 10.30 -17.66 5.94
C ARG A 351 11.74 -17.96 5.55
N GLN A 352 12.20 -19.19 5.81
CA GLN A 352 13.55 -19.63 5.45
C GLN A 352 13.76 -19.56 3.93
N ALA A 353 12.78 -19.99 3.13
CA ALA A 353 12.89 -19.91 1.67
C ALA A 353 13.01 -18.48 1.14
N ALA A 354 12.28 -17.52 1.73
CA ALA A 354 12.38 -16.12 1.37
C ALA A 354 13.76 -15.54 1.72
N GLU A 355 14.29 -15.90 2.90
CA GLU A 355 15.60 -15.47 3.38
C GLU A 355 16.75 -16.08 2.56
N ASP A 356 16.76 -17.40 2.38
CA ASP A 356 17.78 -18.13 1.59
C ASP A 356 17.88 -17.56 0.18
N MET A 357 16.74 -17.40 -0.52
CA MET A 357 16.70 -16.87 -1.88
C MET A 357 17.34 -15.48 -1.97
N SER A 358 17.00 -14.60 -1.02
CA SER A 358 17.57 -13.26 -0.98
C SER A 358 19.06 -13.28 -0.70
N ASN A 359 19.51 -14.13 0.22
CA ASN A 359 20.93 -14.24 0.58
C ASN A 359 21.78 -14.78 -0.58
N ASP A 360 21.35 -15.87 -1.20
CA ASP A 360 22.06 -16.53 -2.30
C ASP A 360 22.16 -15.60 -3.52
N LEU A 361 21.03 -15.03 -3.95
CA LEU A 361 21.01 -14.15 -5.12
C LEU A 361 21.73 -12.82 -4.86
N ARG A 362 21.73 -12.32 -3.62
CA ARG A 362 22.57 -11.16 -3.24
C ARG A 362 24.05 -11.52 -3.29
N ALA A 363 24.46 -12.73 -2.90
CA ALA A 363 25.84 -13.18 -3.02
C ALA A 363 26.29 -13.30 -4.50
N GLU A 364 25.36 -13.56 -5.42
CA GLU A 364 25.59 -13.48 -6.87
C GLU A 364 25.64 -12.03 -7.41
N GLY A 365 25.43 -11.02 -6.56
CA GLY A 365 25.51 -9.60 -6.91
C GLY A 365 24.18 -8.98 -7.35
N PHE A 366 23.04 -9.66 -7.17
CA PHE A 366 21.75 -9.08 -7.49
C PHE A 366 21.24 -8.13 -6.39
N PRO A 367 20.57 -7.01 -6.76
CA PRO A 367 19.94 -6.09 -5.81
C PRO A 367 18.60 -6.65 -5.30
N ILE A 368 18.68 -7.66 -4.44
CA ILE A 368 17.55 -8.32 -3.78
C ILE A 368 17.81 -8.45 -2.28
N ARG A 369 16.75 -8.31 -1.46
CA ARG A 369 16.85 -8.38 0.02
C ARG A 369 15.59 -9.00 0.61
N HIS A 370 15.74 -9.70 1.74
CA HIS A 370 14.60 -10.14 2.55
C HIS A 370 14.04 -8.93 3.31
N ALA A 371 12.79 -8.56 3.06
CA ALA A 371 12.16 -7.38 3.66
C ALA A 371 10.63 -7.48 3.66
N GLY A 372 10.02 -7.20 4.82
CA GLY A 372 8.56 -7.27 5.07
C GLY A 372 7.69 -6.21 4.39
N SER A 373 8.14 -5.66 3.25
CA SER A 373 7.49 -4.56 2.57
C SER A 373 7.83 -4.56 1.07
N PHE A 374 7.23 -3.64 0.31
CA PHE A 374 7.45 -3.50 -1.12
C PHE A 374 7.57 -2.03 -1.52
N GLY A 375 8.00 -1.81 -2.75
CA GLY A 375 8.16 -0.47 -3.30
C GLY A 375 9.54 0.12 -3.02
N PHE A 376 10.55 -0.72 -2.73
CA PHE A 376 11.96 -0.34 -2.60
C PHE A 376 12.69 -0.24 -3.94
N ASP A 377 13.91 0.31 -3.94
CA ASP A 377 14.79 0.31 -5.12
C ASP A 377 15.50 -1.02 -5.39
N PHE A 378 15.33 -2.00 -4.51
CA PHE A 378 15.76 -3.39 -4.64
C PHE A 378 14.54 -4.31 -4.70
N ALA A 379 14.70 -5.50 -5.29
CA ALA A 379 13.67 -6.53 -5.22
C ALA A 379 13.55 -7.03 -3.77
N ALA A 380 12.34 -7.24 -3.26
CA ALA A 380 12.18 -7.78 -1.91
C ALA A 380 11.54 -9.16 -1.94
N THR A 381 12.02 -10.07 -1.10
CA THR A 381 11.33 -11.33 -0.80
C THR A 381 10.71 -11.26 0.58
N GLU A 382 9.55 -11.90 0.77
CA GLU A 382 8.95 -12.09 2.08
C GLU A 382 8.03 -13.31 2.07
N TRP A 383 7.85 -13.97 3.21
CA TRP A 383 6.82 -15.00 3.36
C TRP A 383 5.43 -14.37 3.52
N PHE A 384 4.37 -15.09 3.18
CA PHE A 384 3.01 -14.62 3.30
C PHE A 384 2.07 -15.76 3.64
N HIS A 385 1.10 -15.48 4.52
CA HIS A 385 -0.02 -16.37 4.83
C HIS A 385 -1.28 -15.94 4.08
N ASP A 386 -1.77 -16.80 3.19
CA ASP A 386 -3.08 -16.64 2.57
C ASP A 386 -4.16 -17.06 3.56
N ALA A 387 -4.71 -16.09 4.28
CA ALA A 387 -5.78 -16.29 5.27
C ALA A 387 -7.11 -16.85 4.70
N THR A 388 -7.25 -16.94 3.37
CA THR A 388 -8.40 -17.58 2.71
C THR A 388 -8.14 -19.04 2.39
N THR A 389 -6.91 -19.40 1.97
CA THR A 389 -6.56 -20.80 1.63
C THR A 389 -5.81 -21.54 2.74
N ASP A 390 -5.44 -20.83 3.81
CA ASP A 390 -4.61 -21.29 4.92
C ASP A 390 -3.27 -21.87 4.45
N ARG A 391 -2.59 -21.15 3.55
CA ARG A 391 -1.33 -21.58 2.95
C ARG A 391 -0.25 -20.53 3.10
N TYR A 392 0.98 -21.00 3.31
CA TYR A 392 2.16 -20.15 3.28
C TYR A 392 2.81 -20.17 1.91
N SER A 393 3.36 -19.03 1.49
CA SER A 393 4.02 -18.86 0.20
C SER A 393 5.08 -17.77 0.28
N VAL A 394 5.91 -17.64 -0.75
CA VAL A 394 6.92 -16.57 -0.84
C VAL A 394 6.46 -15.52 -1.83
N ARG A 395 6.45 -14.26 -1.43
CA ARG A 395 6.21 -13.11 -2.31
C ARG A 395 7.53 -12.54 -2.79
N VAL A 396 7.56 -12.19 -4.08
CA VAL A 396 8.65 -11.43 -4.69
C VAL A 396 8.11 -10.08 -5.12
N ALA A 397 8.51 -9.04 -4.41
CA ALA A 397 8.18 -7.66 -4.71
C ALA A 397 9.05 -7.07 -5.81
N VAL A 398 8.35 -6.44 -6.76
CA VAL A 398 8.92 -5.84 -7.95
C VAL A 398 9.45 -4.46 -7.63
N SER A 399 10.69 -4.22 -8.04
CA SER A 399 11.33 -2.91 -7.99
C SER A 399 11.39 -2.28 -9.39
N ASP A 400 11.78 -1.02 -9.42
CA ASP A 400 11.92 -0.26 -10.67
C ASP A 400 13.32 -0.34 -11.28
N LEU A 401 14.02 -1.45 -11.01
CA LEU A 401 15.34 -1.76 -11.55
C LEU A 401 15.37 -1.64 -13.09
N PRO A 402 16.54 -1.34 -13.68
CA PRO A 402 16.71 -1.33 -15.13
C PRO A 402 16.28 -2.66 -15.74
N THR A 403 15.75 -2.61 -16.97
CA THR A 403 15.05 -3.77 -17.56
C THR A 403 15.95 -5.00 -17.74
N GLU A 404 17.22 -4.80 -18.11
CA GLU A 404 18.18 -5.90 -18.28
C GLU A 404 18.49 -6.58 -16.94
N LEU A 405 18.90 -5.80 -15.94
CA LEU A 405 19.17 -6.30 -14.58
C LEU A 405 17.94 -6.99 -13.96
N TRP A 406 16.74 -6.44 -14.19
CA TRP A 406 15.50 -7.06 -13.74
C TRP A 406 15.23 -8.40 -14.46
N GLY A 407 15.52 -8.49 -15.76
CA GLY A 407 15.39 -9.72 -16.54
C GLY A 407 16.31 -10.82 -16.04
N ASP A 408 17.57 -10.48 -15.77
CA ASP A 408 18.57 -11.42 -15.23
C ASP A 408 18.17 -11.91 -13.84
N LEU A 409 17.76 -11.00 -12.96
CA LEU A 409 17.27 -11.34 -11.62
C LEU A 409 15.99 -12.21 -11.70
N THR A 410 15.06 -11.88 -12.59
CA THR A 410 13.86 -12.70 -12.82
C THR A 410 14.24 -14.13 -13.20
N ALA A 411 15.19 -14.30 -14.13
CA ALA A 411 15.65 -15.62 -14.54
C ALA A 411 16.37 -16.36 -13.41
N ALA A 412 17.17 -15.65 -12.58
CA ALA A 412 17.86 -16.21 -11.43
C ALA A 412 16.88 -16.70 -10.36
N ILE A 413 15.86 -15.91 -10.02
CA ILE A 413 14.80 -16.31 -9.08
C ILE A 413 14.08 -17.56 -9.58
N ALA A 414 13.73 -17.62 -10.87
CA ALA A 414 13.07 -18.80 -11.43
C ALA A 414 13.94 -20.06 -11.32
N ARG A 415 15.24 -19.97 -11.63
CA ARG A 415 16.18 -21.10 -11.50
C ARG A 415 16.35 -21.53 -10.04
N TRP A 416 16.53 -20.57 -9.14
CA TRP A 416 16.68 -20.83 -7.70
C TRP A 416 15.45 -21.55 -7.14
N TRP A 417 14.26 -21.03 -7.43
CA TRP A 417 13.01 -21.63 -6.97
C TRP A 417 12.84 -23.05 -7.50
N GLN A 418 13.12 -23.28 -8.78
CA GLN A 418 13.02 -24.59 -9.40
C GLN A 418 13.98 -25.61 -8.76
N ALA A 419 15.23 -25.21 -8.51
CA ALA A 419 16.21 -26.07 -7.85
C ALA A 419 15.78 -26.46 -6.43
N ARG A 420 15.25 -25.51 -5.65
CA ARG A 420 14.73 -25.77 -4.30
C ARG A 420 13.59 -26.78 -4.31
N GLN A 421 12.67 -26.65 -5.26
CA GLN A 421 11.56 -27.59 -5.38
C GLN A 421 12.04 -29.02 -5.67
N SER A 422 13.06 -29.19 -6.51
CA SER A 422 13.64 -30.51 -6.81
C SER A 422 14.35 -31.14 -5.61
N THR A 423 15.05 -30.35 -4.78
CA THR A 423 15.71 -30.87 -3.57
C THR A 423 14.72 -31.27 -2.47
N GLY A 424 13.57 -30.60 -2.38
CA GLY A 424 12.51 -30.95 -1.43
C GLY A 424 11.69 -32.18 -1.81
N ASP A 425 11.76 -32.63 -3.08
CA ASP A 425 11.04 -33.81 -3.56
C ASP A 425 11.84 -35.13 -3.40
N ALA A 426 13.13 -35.05 -3.06
CA ALA A 426 14.00 -36.21 -2.82
C ALA A 426 14.04 -36.68 -1.35
N GLY A 427 13.21 -36.09 -0.49
CA GLY A 427 13.10 -36.39 0.95
C GLY A 427 11.75 -36.97 1.35
#